data_AF-A0A953J7J7-F1
#
_entry.id   AF-A0A953J7J7-F1
#
_cell.length_a   1.000
_cell.length_b   1.000
_cell.length_c   1.000
_cell.angle_alpha   90.00
_cell.angle_beta   90.00
_cell.angle_gamma   90.00
#
_symmetry.space_group_name_H-M   'P 1'
#
loop_
_entity.id
_entity.type
_entity.pdbx_description
1 polymer ?
#
loop_
_entity_poly.entity_id
_entity_poly.type
_entity_poly.pdbx_seq_one_letter_code
_entity_poly.pdbx_strand_id
1 'polypeptide(L)' 'MDFSSKAADEVRRLSLAESFRDDMDIVAKQRHNPFVKEGRVDTDAYIEFVTQFNEFINHEPKPFQRIIDRDMRL' A
#
# COMPACT_ATOMS: atom_id res chain seq x y z
N MET A 1 8.23 20.70 -9.06
CA MET A 1 8.65 20.99 -7.67
C MET A 1 9.96 21.74 -7.77
N ASP A 2 10.00 23.02 -7.41
CA ASP A 2 11.25 23.79 -7.37
C ASP A 2 11.93 23.57 -6.02
N PHE A 3 13.00 22.77 -6.03
CA PHE A 3 13.85 22.60 -4.86
C PHE A 3 14.81 23.79 -4.76
N SER A 4 14.98 24.35 -3.56
CA SER A 4 16.11 25.23 -3.24
C SER A 4 17.43 24.56 -3.64
N SER A 5 18.43 25.32 -4.10
CA SER A 5 19.72 24.78 -4.56
C SER A 5 20.38 23.82 -3.56
N LYS A 6 20.21 24.10 -2.26
CA LYS A 6 20.69 23.24 -1.17
C LYS A 6 19.95 21.91 -1.08
N ALA A 7 18.63 21.90 -1.29
CA ALA A 7 17.83 20.68 -1.27
C ALA A 7 18.15 19.78 -2.47
N ALA A 8 18.43 20.36 -3.64
CA ALA A 8 18.88 19.61 -4.81
C ALA A 8 20.23 18.92 -4.58
N ASP A 9 21.19 19.62 -3.97
CA ASP A 9 22.50 19.05 -3.61
C ASP A 9 22.40 17.97 -2.54
N GLU A 10 21.50 18.15 -1.56
CA GLU A 10 21.25 17.16 -0.51
C GLU A 10 20.66 15.88 -1.08
N VAL A 11 19.63 15.99 -1.93
CA VAL A 11 19.03 14.84 -2.62
C VAL A 11 20.07 14.12 -3.48
N ARG A 12 20.89 14.87 -4.23
CA ARG A 12 21.98 14.28 -5.02
C ARG A 12 22.96 13.51 -4.15
N ARG A 13 23.39 14.07 -3.02
CA ARG A 13 24.32 13.42 -2.08
C ARG A 13 23.71 12.14 -1.49
N LEU A 14 22.45 12.20 -1.05
CA LEU A 14 21.74 11.04 -0.50
C LEU A 14 21.55 9.92 -1.53
N SER A 15 21.19 10.28 -2.77
CA SER A 15 21.00 9.31 -3.86
C SER A 15 22.27 8.55 -4.25
N LEU A 16 23.44 9.11 -3.96
CA LEU A 16 24.75 8.51 -4.23
C LEU A 16 25.28 7.68 -3.05
N ALA A 17 24.65 7.77 -1.88
CA ALA A 17 25.06 7.01 -0.71
C ALA A 17 24.83 5.51 -0.92
N GLU A 18 25.76 4.69 -0.47
CA GLU A 18 25.68 3.23 -0.57
C GLU A 18 24.51 2.67 0.23
N SER A 19 24.31 3.16 1.45
CA SER A 19 23.17 2.79 2.30
C SER A 19 21.82 3.05 1.63
N PHE A 20 21.73 4.13 0.84
CA PHE A 20 20.51 4.44 0.09
C PHE A 20 20.27 3.44 -1.05
N ARG A 21 21.33 2.92 -1.70
CA ARG A 21 21.16 1.85 -2.70
C ARG A 21 20.72 0.56 -2.05
N ASP A 22 21.28 0.21 -0.91
CA ASP A 22 20.90 -0.99 -0.15
C ASP A 22 19.42 -0.92 0.28
N ASP A 23 18.98 0.24 0.78
CA ASP A 23 17.58 0.48 1.13
C ASP A 23 16.67 0.35 -0.10
N MET A 24 17.06 0.94 -1.24
CA MET A 24 16.29 0.87 -2.48
C MET A 24 16.23 -0.55 -3.05
N ASP A 25 17.28 -1.36 -2.88
CA ASP A 25 17.28 -2.77 -3.25
C ASP A 25 16.32 -3.59 -2.39
N ILE A 26 16.22 -3.29 -1.09
CA ILE A 26 15.22 -3.91 -0.20
C ILE A 26 13.81 -3.55 -0.64
N VAL A 27 13.54 -2.27 -0.92
CA VAL A 27 12.24 -1.80 -1.43
C VAL A 27 11.91 -2.46 -2.76
N ALA A 28 12.88 -2.56 -3.67
CA ALA A 28 12.68 -3.20 -4.97
C ALA A 28 12.34 -4.69 -4.84
N LYS A 29 12.97 -5.41 -3.90
CA LYS A 29 12.64 -6.81 -3.59
C LYS A 29 11.22 -6.97 -3.00
N GLN A 30 10.70 -5.94 -2.35
CA GLN A 30 9.36 -5.92 -1.75
C GLN A 30 8.28 -5.32 -2.66
N ARG A 31 8.61 -4.94 -3.90
CA ARG A 31 7.67 -4.42 -4.91
C ARG A 31 6.55 -5.42 -5.29
N HIS A 32 6.72 -6.70 -4.98
CA HIS A 32 5.72 -7.71 -5.31
C HIS A 32 4.38 -7.39 -4.65
N ASN A 33 3.30 -7.49 -5.43
CA ASN A 33 1.96 -7.26 -4.90
C ASN A 33 1.64 -8.39 -3.90
N PRO A 34 1.43 -8.09 -2.61
CA PRO A 34 1.16 -9.11 -1.60
C PRO A 34 -0.14 -9.87 -1.85
N PHE A 35 -1.05 -9.33 -2.67
CA PHE A 35 -2.32 -9.94 -3.04
C PHE A 35 -2.25 -10.75 -4.35
N VAL A 36 -1.05 -10.97 -4.90
CA VAL A 36 -0.84 -11.80 -6.10
C VAL A 36 0.22 -12.85 -5.82
N LYS A 37 -0.20 -14.11 -5.77
CA LYS A 37 0.67 -15.27 -5.55
C LYS A 37 0.65 -16.15 -6.80
N GLU A 38 1.84 -16.44 -7.35
CA GLU A 38 1.99 -17.27 -8.56
C GLU A 38 1.15 -16.78 -9.76
N GLY A 39 0.98 -15.46 -9.89
CA GLY A 39 0.19 -14.85 -10.96
C GLY A 39 -1.33 -14.94 -10.78
N ARG A 40 -1.81 -15.46 -9.64
CA ARG A 40 -3.23 -15.48 -9.27
C ARG A 40 -3.50 -14.51 -8.13
N VAL A 41 -4.68 -13.89 -8.17
CA VAL A 41 -5.13 -13.01 -7.08
C VAL A 41 -5.41 -13.88 -5.86
N ASP A 42 -4.79 -13.53 -4.75
CA ASP A 42 -5.02 -14.14 -3.44
C ASP A 42 -6.08 -13.31 -2.70
N THR A 43 -7.34 -13.72 -2.85
CA THR A 43 -8.48 -13.05 -2.23
C THR A 43 -8.49 -13.18 -0.72
N ASP A 44 -7.95 -14.29 -0.19
CA ASP A 44 -7.94 -14.55 1.24
C ASP A 44 -6.94 -13.62 1.94
N ALA A 45 -5.74 -13.46 1.36
CA ALA A 45 -4.75 -12.49 1.83
C ALA A 45 -5.30 -11.06 1.84
N TYR A 46 -6.12 -10.71 0.84
CA TYR A 46 -6.75 -9.39 0.78
C TYR A 46 -7.82 -9.19 1.87
N ILE A 47 -8.68 -10.18 2.10
CA ILE A 47 -9.71 -10.13 3.14
C ILE A 47 -9.07 -10.04 4.53
N GLU A 48 -8.02 -10.83 4.77
CA GLU A 48 -7.25 -10.79 6.01
C GLU A 48 -6.65 -9.41 6.24
N PHE A 49 -5.98 -8.84 5.23
CA PHE A 49 -5.40 -7.50 5.30
C PHE A 49 -6.45 -6.44 5.66
N VAL A 50 -7.58 -6.40 4.96
CA VAL A 50 -8.62 -5.38 5.23
C VAL A 50 -9.21 -5.54 6.63
N THR A 51 -9.35 -6.77 7.10
CA THR A 51 -9.86 -7.06 8.44
C THR A 51 -8.89 -6.56 9.51
N GLN A 52 -7.63 -6.97 9.43
CA GLN A 52 -6.59 -6.55 10.37
C GLN A 52 -6.31 -5.04 10.30
N PHE A 53 -6.35 -4.45 9.11
CA PHE A 53 -6.16 -3.02 8.93
C PHE A 53 -7.30 -2.22 9.57
N ASN A 54 -8.55 -2.67 9.41
CA ASN A 54 -9.70 -2.05 10.07
C ASN A 54 -9.58 -2.13 11.60
N GLU A 55 -9.14 -3.27 12.15
CA GLU A 55 -8.85 -3.39 13.58
C GLU A 55 -7.73 -2.44 14.01
N PHE A 56 -6.63 -2.39 13.25
CA PHE A 56 -5.48 -1.55 13.53
C PHE A 56 -5.83 -0.05 13.61
N ILE A 57 -6.66 0.44 12.70
CA ILE A 57 -7.09 1.85 12.71
C ILE A 57 -8.26 2.13 13.68
N ASN A 58 -8.65 1.13 14.49
CA ASN A 58 -9.84 1.16 15.34
C ASN A 58 -11.11 1.55 14.56
N HIS A 59 -11.24 1.09 13.32
CA HIS A 59 -12.44 1.33 12.53
C HIS A 59 -13.61 0.57 13.14
N GLU A 60 -14.60 1.29 13.68
CA GLU A 60 -15.81 0.67 14.19
C GLU A 60 -16.56 -0.07 13.07
N PRO A 61 -16.93 -1.34 13.25
CA PRO A 61 -17.73 -2.07 12.27
C PRO A 61 -19.02 -1.31 11.98
N LYS A 62 -19.25 -0.96 10.71
CA LYS A 62 -20.49 -0.28 10.33
C LYS A 62 -21.67 -1.21 10.62
N PRO A 63 -22.71 -0.76 11.36
CA PRO A 63 -23.89 -1.58 11.60
C PRO A 63 -24.51 -1.99 10.26
N PHE A 64 -24.91 -3.26 10.17
CA PHE A 64 -25.52 -3.79 8.96
C PHE A 64 -26.76 -2.97 8.58
N GLN A 65 -26.74 -2.40 7.37
CA GLN A 65 -27.90 -1.77 6.77
C GLN A 65 -28.43 -2.67 5.68
N ARG A 66 -29.75 -2.92 5.67
CA ARG A 66 -30.39 -3.67 4.59
C ARG A 66 -30.06 -2.98 3.26
N ILE A 67 -29.51 -3.75 2.33
CA ILE A 67 -29.31 -3.30 0.95
C ILE A 67 -30.70 -3.23 0.32
N ILE A 68 -31.32 -2.05 0.39
CA ILE A 68 -32.59 -1.77 -0.29
C ILE A 68 -32.22 -0.93 -1.51
N ASP A 69 -32.05 -1.60 -2.65
CA ASP A 69 -32.06 -0.90 -3.93
C ASP A 69 -33.50 -0.71 -4.38
N ARG A 70 -33.78 0.37 -5.11
CA ARG A 70 -35.06 0.57 -5.80
C ARG A 70 -35.22 -0.40 -6.97
N ASP A 71 -34.12 -0.89 -7.51
CA ASP A 71 -34.10 -1.81 -8.65
C ASP A 71 -33.13 -2.97 -8.40
N MET A 72 -33.69 -4.13 -8.04
CA MET A 72 -32.93 -5.36 -7.76
C MET A 72 -32.96 -6.34 -8.94
N ARG A 73 -33.10 -5.85 -10.18
CA ARG A 73 -33.08 -6.71 -11.38
C ARG A 73 -31.67 -7.23 -11.65
N LEU A 74 -31.58 -8.54 -11.92
CA LEU A 74 -30.37 -9.26 -12.31
C LEU A 74 -29.97 -8.96 -13.76
#